data_AF-A0A6C0F487-F1
#
_entry.id   AF-A0A6C0F487-F1
#
_cell.length_a   1.000
_cell.length_b   1.000
_cell.length_c   1.000
_cell.angle_alpha   90.00
_cell.angle_beta   90.00
_cell.angle_gamma   90.00
#
_symmetry.space_group_name_H-M   'P 1'
#
loop_
_entity.id
_entity.type
_entity.pdbx_description
1 polymer ?
#
loop_
_entity_poly.entity_id
_entity_poly.type
_entity_poly.pdbx_seq_one_letter_code
_entity_poly.pdbx_strand_id
1 'polypeptide(L)'
;MNLLSIWLIAKDNRADDRIDFERGEHATETMRVKYSPGESASRTTYTFVLSRSGVRRYLGNMFQSLQLDQDPWEKVQISPATGPSIIYHVGDLETAEEVIMDTIDSLLYTDVERS
;
A
#
# COMPACT_ATOMS: atom_id res chain seq x y z
N MET A 1 13.00 6.52 2.45
CA MET A 1 11.88 7.45 2.72
C MET A 1 10.58 6.71 2.44
N ASN A 2 9.61 6.77 3.36
CA ASN A 2 8.27 6.21 3.13
C ASN A 2 7.55 7.06 2.07
N LEU A 3 6.87 6.41 1.14
CA LEU A 3 6.12 7.03 0.04
C LEU A 3 4.62 6.93 0.31
N LEU A 4 4.17 5.77 0.79
CA LEU A 4 2.77 5.46 0.99
C LEU A 4 2.63 4.39 2.07
N SER A 5 1.64 4.53 2.93
CA SER A 5 1.17 3.45 3.80
C SER A 5 -0.27 3.08 3.43
N ILE A 6 -0.56 1.79 3.33
CA ILE A 6 -1.91 1.26 3.18
C ILE A 6 -2.28 0.53 4.47
N TRP A 7 -3.45 0.81 5.01
CA TRP A 7 -4.02 0.10 6.15
C TRP A 7 -5.24 -0.68 5.70
N LEU A 8 -5.30 -1.96 6.06
CA LEU A 8 -6.47 -2.80 5.90
C LEU A 8 -7.22 -2.76 7.23
N ILE A 9 -8.38 -2.11 7.24
CA ILE A 9 -9.14 -1.82 8.45
C ILE A 9 -10.27 -2.84 8.55
N ALA A 10 -10.26 -3.61 9.64
CA ALA A 10 -11.24 -4.64 9.89
C ALA A 10 -12.60 -4.05 10.28
N LYS A 11 -13.66 -4.83 10.07
CA LYS A 11 -15.02 -4.48 10.51
C LYS A 11 -15.18 -4.54 12.04
N ASP A 12 -14.34 -5.32 12.71
CA ASP A 12 -14.33 -5.54 14.15
C ASP A 12 -13.09 -4.90 14.80
N ASN A 13 -12.93 -5.09 16.11
CA ASN A 13 -11.84 -4.51 16.91
C ASN A 13 -10.48 -5.26 16.70
N ARG A 14 -10.29 -5.87 15.53
CA ARG A 14 -9.02 -6.52 15.17
C ARG A 14 -7.95 -5.47 14.91
N ALA A 15 -6.71 -5.92 15.02
CA ALA A 15 -5.57 -5.07 14.70
C ALA A 15 -5.43 -4.97 13.18
N ASP A 16 -5.29 -3.74 12.69
CA ASP A 16 -5.19 -3.45 11.27
C ASP A 16 -3.87 -3.98 10.68
N ASP A 17 -3.95 -4.54 9.48
CA ASP A 17 -2.77 -4.84 8.70
C ASP A 17 -2.24 -3.57 8.04
N ARG A 18 -0.92 -3.45 7.95
CA ARG A 18 -0.24 -2.29 7.37
C ARG A 18 0.75 -2.69 6.29
N ILE A 19 0.72 -1.98 5.17
CA ILE A 19 1.69 -2.11 4.09
C ILE A 19 2.38 -0.76 3.88
N ASP A 20 3.70 -0.72 3.98
CA ASP A 20 4.48 0.47 3.69
C ASP A 20 5.26 0.31 2.39
N PHE A 21 5.25 1.36 1.57
CA PHE A 21 6.01 1.47 0.34
C PHE A 21 7.11 2.49 0.53
N GLU A 22 8.36 2.05 0.46
CA GLU A 22 9.54 2.90 0.57
C GLU A 22 10.31 2.90 -0.74
N ARG A 23 11.06 3.98 -0.99
CA ARG A 23 12.07 3.99 -2.07
C ARG A 23 13.03 2.81 -1.90
N GLY A 24 13.24 2.04 -2.96
CA GLY A 24 14.29 1.03 -3.02
C GLY A 24 15.68 1.65 -3.17
N GLU A 25 16.71 0.80 -3.22
CA GLU A 25 18.10 1.24 -3.43
C GLU A 25 18.26 1.92 -4.80
N HIS A 26 17.62 1.37 -5.83
CA HIS A 26 17.46 2.01 -7.14
C HIS A 26 16.10 2.71 -7.17
N ALA A 27 16.07 3.96 -6.71
CA ALA A 27 14.85 4.71 -6.41
C ALA A 27 13.88 4.87 -7.60
N THR A 28 14.37 4.77 -8.84
CA THR A 28 13.56 4.87 -10.06
C THR A 28 13.05 3.53 -10.59
N GLU A 29 13.56 2.42 -10.08
CA GLU A 29 13.32 1.08 -10.63
C GLU A 29 12.66 0.14 -9.63
N THR A 30 13.01 0.30 -8.35
CA THR A 30 12.68 -0.64 -7.28
C THR A 30 12.05 0.05 -6.09
N MET A 31 11.16 -0.67 -5.42
CA MET A 31 10.48 -0.24 -4.21
C MET A 31 10.64 -1.31 -3.15
N ARG A 32 10.86 -0.88 -1.91
CA ARG A 32 10.82 -1.77 -0.75
C ARG A 32 9.40 -1.75 -0.18
N VAL A 33 8.79 -2.92 -0.10
CA VAL A 33 7.46 -3.10 0.47
C VAL A 33 7.60 -3.82 1.80
N LYS A 34 6.95 -3.28 2.83
CA LYS A 34 6.91 -3.86 4.17
C LYS A 34 5.48 -4.19 4.52
N TYR A 35 5.20 -5.46 4.80
CA TYR A 35 3.90 -5.91 5.28
C TYR A 35 3.98 -6.24 6.77
N SER A 36 3.13 -5.61 7.57
CA SER A 36 3.03 -5.79 9.01
C SER A 36 1.60 -6.23 9.35
N PRO A 37 1.37 -7.54 9.57
CA PRO A 37 0.07 -8.04 9.98
C PRO A 37 -0.28 -7.57 11.40
N GLY A 38 -1.50 -7.12 11.61
CA GLY A 38 -1.97 -6.57 12.88
C GLY A 38 -2.05 -7.62 13.98
N GLU A 39 -2.49 -8.84 13.65
CA GLU A 39 -2.63 -9.95 14.62
C GLU A 39 -1.33 -10.72 14.89
N SER A 40 -0.20 -10.35 14.28
CA SER A 40 1.05 -11.11 14.45
C SER A 40 1.57 -11.00 15.89
N ALA A 41 1.43 -12.09 16.65
CA ALA A 41 1.99 -12.26 18.00
C ALA A 41 3.50 -11.97 18.08
N SER A 42 4.24 -12.16 16.98
CA SER A 42 5.69 -11.93 16.88
C SER A 42 6.07 -10.53 16.36
N ARG A 43 5.09 -9.65 16.06
CA ARG A 43 5.30 -8.38 15.33
C ARG A 43 6.19 -8.51 14.09
N THR A 44 6.09 -9.62 13.37
CA THR A 44 6.97 -9.89 12.24
C THR A 44 6.56 -9.03 11.05
N THR A 45 7.42 -8.08 10.69
CA THR A 45 7.31 -7.34 9.43
C THR A 45 8.01 -8.09 8.32
N TYR A 46 7.27 -8.44 7.28
CA TYR A 46 7.80 -9.04 6.07
C TYR A 46 8.29 -7.93 5.15
N THR A 47 9.54 -7.99 4.70
CA THR A 47 10.10 -7.00 3.79
C THR A 47 10.50 -7.67 2.49
N PHE A 48 10.06 -7.10 1.37
CA PHE A 48 10.40 -7.57 0.03
C PHE A 48 10.68 -6.37 -0.89
N VAL A 49 11.41 -6.64 -1.98
CA VAL A 49 11.76 -5.62 -2.97
C VAL A 49 11.08 -5.99 -4.28
N LEU A 50 10.35 -5.04 -4.84
CA LEU A 50 9.61 -5.21 -6.09
C LEU A 50 10.05 -4.15 -7.10
N SER A 51 10.00 -4.51 -8.38
CA SER A 51 10.00 -3.50 -9.45
C SER A 51 8.70 -2.70 -9.41
N ARG A 52 8.66 -1.56 -10.10
CA ARG A 52 7.42 -0.78 -10.25
C ARG A 52 6.26 -1.60 -10.83
N SER A 53 6.52 -2.41 -11.85
CA SER A 53 5.53 -3.33 -12.43
C SER A 53 5.11 -4.42 -11.42
N GLY A 54 6.05 -4.87 -10.58
CA GLY A 54 5.77 -5.78 -9.48
C GLY A 54 4.87 -5.17 -8.41
N VAL A 55 5.07 -3.90 -8.06
CA VAL A 55 4.20 -3.17 -7.12
C VAL A 55 2.78 -3.05 -7.66
N ARG A 56 2.62 -2.65 -8.93
CA ARG A 56 1.29 -2.59 -9.55
C ARG A 56 0.58 -3.95 -9.51
N ARG A 57 1.29 -5.01 -9.88
CA ARG A 57 0.75 -6.38 -9.82
C ARG A 57 0.40 -6.82 -8.40
N TYR A 58 1.23 -6.46 -7.42
CA TYR A 58 0.99 -6.76 -6.01
C TYR A 58 -0.28 -6.07 -5.51
N LEU A 59 -0.44 -4.77 -5.78
CA LEU A 59 -1.64 -4.01 -5.42
C LEU A 59 -2.89 -4.55 -6.11
N GLY A 60 -2.85 -4.79 -7.42
CA GLY A 60 -4.00 -5.33 -8.16
C GLY A 60 -4.42 -6.71 -7.65
N ASN A 61 -3.47 -7.62 -7.42
CA ASN A 61 -3.76 -8.92 -6.81
C ASN A 61 -4.36 -8.76 -5.40
N MET A 62 -3.83 -7.85 -4.58
CA MET A 62 -4.31 -7.62 -3.23
C MET A 62 -5.74 -7.06 -3.23
N PHE A 63 -6.04 -6.02 -4.01
CA PHE A 63 -7.40 -5.46 -4.08
C PHE A 63 -8.39 -6.44 -4.67
N GLN A 64 -8.00 -7.17 -5.71
CA GLN A 64 -8.83 -8.24 -6.26
C GLN A 64 -9.13 -9.30 -5.20
N SER A 65 -8.13 -9.73 -4.42
CA SER A 65 -8.36 -10.68 -3.32
C SER A 65 -9.29 -10.09 -2.27
N LEU A 66 -9.10 -8.84 -1.84
CA LEU A 66 -9.98 -8.18 -0.86
C LEU A 66 -11.44 -8.10 -1.34
N GLN A 67 -11.67 -7.91 -2.64
CA GLN A 67 -13.01 -7.84 -3.21
C GLN A 67 -13.67 -9.21 -3.38
N LEU A 68 -12.89 -10.24 -3.69
CA LEU A 68 -13.38 -11.59 -3.94
C LEU A 68 -13.50 -12.43 -2.65
N ASP A 69 -12.67 -12.16 -1.66
CA ASP A 69 -12.61 -12.93 -0.42
C ASP A 69 -13.66 -12.42 0.59
N GLN A 70 -14.11 -13.31 1.47
CA GLN A 70 -14.92 -12.93 2.64
C GLN A 70 -14.02 -12.45 3.79
N ASP A 71 -12.94 -11.75 3.43
CA ASP A 71 -11.94 -11.29 4.38
C ASP A 71 -12.58 -10.29 5.36
N PRO A 72 -12.08 -10.16 6.60
CA PRO A 72 -12.71 -9.32 7.63
C PRO A 72 -12.56 -7.81 7.38
N TRP A 73 -11.89 -7.42 6.30
CA TRP A 73 -11.54 -6.04 5.97
C TRP A 73 -12.73 -5.31 5.33
N GLU A 74 -13.14 -4.21 5.95
CA GLU A 74 -14.25 -3.38 5.44
C GLU A 74 -13.73 -2.19 4.64
N LYS A 75 -12.59 -1.65 5.06
CA LYS A 75 -12.04 -0.40 4.54
C LYS A 75 -10.55 -0.53 4.27
N VAL A 76 -10.12 0.24 3.29
CA VAL A 76 -8.70 0.45 2.99
C VAL A 76 -8.40 1.92 3.15
N GLN A 77 -7.46 2.25 4.03
CA GLN A 77 -6.94 3.61 4.14
C GLN A 77 -5.62 3.71 3.40
N ILE A 78 -5.55 4.61 2.43
CA ILE A 78 -4.34 4.95 1.70
C ILE A 78 -3.82 6.27 2.27
N SER A 79 -2.62 6.24 2.82
CA SER A 79 -1.96 7.39 3.45
C SER A 79 -0.66 7.70 2.73
N PRO A 80 -0.66 8.64 1.76
CA PRO A 80 0.57 9.08 1.15
C PRO A 80 1.48 9.81 2.14
N ALA A 81 2.77 9.84 1.84
CA ALA A 81 3.75 10.59 2.64
C ALA A 81 3.50 12.11 2.58
N THR A 82 2.82 12.58 1.53
CA THR A 82 2.40 13.98 1.39
C THR A 82 0.90 14.03 1.06
N GLY A 83 0.16 14.89 1.77
CA GLY A 83 -1.28 15.05 1.56
C GLY A 83 -2.14 14.25 2.56
N PRO A 84 -3.47 14.31 2.41
CA PRO A 84 -4.39 13.66 3.32
C PRO A 84 -4.46 12.14 3.06
N SER A 85 -4.78 11.38 4.10
CA SER A 85 -5.18 9.98 3.94
C SER A 85 -6.60 9.90 3.37
N ILE A 86 -6.83 8.94 2.48
CA ILE A 86 -8.13 8.66 1.86
C ILE A 86 -8.58 7.27 2.27
N ILE A 87 -9.84 7.13 2.67
CA ILE A 87 -10.43 5.86 3.09
C ILE A 87 -11.42 5.41 2.01
N TYR A 88 -11.26 4.18 1.55
CA TYR A 88 -12.15 3.51 0.60
C TYR A 88 -12.86 2.37 1.30
N HIS A 89 -14.11 2.10 0.91
CA HIS A 89 -14.73 0.83 1.21
C HIS A 89 -14.16 -0.24 0.26
N VAL A 90 -14.00 -1.48 0.72
CA VAL A 90 -13.42 -2.57 -0.11
C VAL A 90 -14.19 -2.77 -1.42
N GLY A 91 -15.52 -2.60 -1.38
CA GLY A 91 -16.37 -2.66 -2.57
C GLY A 91 -16.07 -1.62 -3.66
N ASP A 92 -15.39 -0.52 -3.32
CA ASP A 92 -15.11 0.59 -4.23
C ASP A 92 -13.64 0.62 -4.72
N LEU A 93 -12.86 -0.42 -4.40
CA LEU A 93 -11.41 -0.47 -4.66
C LEU A 93 -11.00 -0.50 -6.13
N GLU A 94 -11.90 -0.85 -7.07
CA GLU A 94 -11.57 -0.85 -8.50
C GLU A 94 -11.08 0.53 -8.97
N THR A 95 -11.63 1.59 -8.37
CA THR A 95 -11.22 2.98 -8.66
C THR A 95 -10.00 3.44 -7.86
N ALA A 96 -9.65 2.74 -6.78
CA ALA A 96 -8.56 3.13 -5.89
C ALA A 96 -7.18 2.74 -6.45
N GLU A 97 -7.07 1.65 -7.22
CA GLU A 97 -5.78 1.17 -7.73
C GLU A 97 -5.07 2.22 -8.59
N GLU A 98 -5.76 2.82 -9.56
CA GLU A 98 -5.18 3.84 -10.43
C GLU A 98 -4.72 5.07 -9.65
N VAL A 99 -5.55 5.56 -8.72
CA VAL A 99 -5.22 6.72 -7.87
C VAL A 99 -3.98 6.46 -6.99
N ILE A 100 -3.85 5.23 -6.47
CA ILE A 100 -2.69 4.83 -5.66
C ILE A 100 -1.44 4.79 -6.52
N MET A 101 -1.51 4.18 -7.71
CA MET A 101 -0.38 4.11 -8.63
C MET A 101 0.05 5.51 -9.08
N ASP A 102 -0.89 6.40 -9.40
CA ASP A 102 -0.61 7.80 -9.75
C ASP A 102 0.04 8.55 -8.59
N THR A 103 -0.40 8.30 -7.35
CA THR A 103 0.19 8.88 -6.15
C THR A 103 1.62 8.38 -5.92
N ILE A 104 1.85 7.07 -6.04
CA ILE A 104 3.19 6.47 -5.96
C ILE A 104 4.09 7.07 -7.04
N ASP A 105 3.60 7.17 -8.26
CA ASP A 105 4.37 7.69 -9.40
C ASP A 105 4.73 9.16 -9.19
N SER A 106 3.76 10.00 -8.83
CA SER A 106 3.98 11.40 -8.49
C SER A 106 5.08 11.55 -7.43
N LEU A 107 5.01 10.79 -6.34
CA LEU A 107 5.98 10.86 -5.26
C LEU A 107 7.36 10.32 -5.66
N LEU A 108 7.42 9.28 -6.47
CA LEU A 108 8.69 8.75 -6.98
C LEU A 108 9.42 9.78 -7.84
N TYR A 109 8.71 10.52 -8.69
CA TYR A 109 9.29 11.45 -9.65
C TYR A 109 9.46 12.89 -9.14
N THR A 110 8.76 13.29 -8.07
CA THR A 110 8.87 14.66 -7.51
C THR A 110 10.24 14.95 -6.86
N ASP A 111 11.02 13.93 -6.45
CA ASP A 111 12.38 14.14 -5.89
C ASP A 111 13.51 14.14 -6.95
N VAL A 112 13.22 13.91 -8.23
CA VAL A 112 14.28 13.94 -9.27
C VAL A 112 14.60 15.38 -9.72
N GLU A 113 13.77 16.36 -9.36
CA GLU A 113 13.97 17.78 -9.74
C GLU A 113 14.61 18.67 -8.66
N ARG A 114 15.10 18.12 -7.54
CA ARG A 114 15.94 18.89 -6.61
C ARG A 114 17.41 18.77 -6.99
N SER A 115 17.76 19.44 -8.09
CA SER A 115 19.12 19.83 -8.49
C SER A 115 19.68 20.91 -7.58
#